data_AF-R7TW47-F1
#
_entry.id   AF-R7TW47-F1
#
_cell.length_a   1.000
_cell.length_b   1.000
_cell.length_c   1.000
_cell.angle_alpha   90.00
_cell.angle_beta   90.00
_cell.angle_gamma   90.00
#
_symmetry.space_group_name_H-M   'P 1'
#
loop_
_entity.id
_entity.type
_entity.pdbx_description
1 polymer ?
#
loop_
_entity_poly.entity_id
_entity_poly.type
_entity_poly.pdbx_seq_one_letter_code
_entity_poly.pdbx_strand_id
1 'polypeptide(L)'
;MDTADQLDQDVVSVFGSQSIRTNTSTPYTDATQCKKATAHVKRPMNAFMVWSQIERRKISEIQPDMHNAEISKRLGKRWKQLNDDDRQPFIEEAERLRLLHMQEYPDYKYRPKKK
;
A
#
# COMPACT_ATOMS: atom_id res chain seq x y z
N MET A 1 -9.10 17.51 -29.41
CA MET A 1 -9.15 16.05 -29.24
C MET A 1 -8.04 15.72 -28.27
N ASP A 2 -8.32 15.78 -26.97
CA ASP A 2 -7.39 15.38 -25.91
C ASP A 2 -8.05 14.27 -25.11
N THR A 3 -7.96 13.05 -25.65
CA THR A 3 -8.52 11.84 -25.07
C THR A 3 -7.44 11.16 -24.23
N ALA A 4 -6.98 11.82 -23.17
CA ALA A 4 -5.98 11.23 -22.27
C ALA A 4 -6.21 11.54 -20.77
N ASP A 5 -7.26 12.28 -20.42
CA ASP A 5 -7.49 12.78 -19.04
C ASP A 5 -8.76 12.19 -18.40
N GLN A 6 -9.16 10.96 -18.78
CA GLN A 6 -10.45 10.38 -18.35
C GLN A 6 -10.37 8.97 -17.75
N LEU A 7 -9.20 8.49 -17.32
CA LEU A 7 -9.06 7.13 -16.77
C LEU A 7 -8.44 7.04 -15.35
N ASP A 8 -8.36 8.14 -14.60
CA ASP A 8 -7.84 8.10 -13.22
C ASP A 8 -8.91 8.22 -12.12
N GLN A 9 -10.21 8.34 -12.45
CA GLN A 9 -11.28 8.46 -11.45
C GLN A 9 -11.75 7.14 -10.81
N ASP A 10 -11.39 5.99 -11.36
CA ASP A 10 -11.78 4.67 -10.81
C ASP A 10 -10.84 4.17 -9.69
N VAL A 11 -9.79 4.91 -9.34
CA VAL A 11 -8.80 4.48 -8.33
C VAL A 11 -9.24 4.76 -6.89
N VAL A 12 -10.28 5.59 -6.69
CA VAL A 12 -10.63 6.09 -5.35
C VAL A 12 -11.31 5.04 -4.46
N SER A 13 -11.82 3.93 -5.02
CA SER A 13 -12.42 2.81 -4.24
C SER A 13 -11.43 1.71 -3.81
N VAL A 14 -10.12 1.90 -3.99
CA VAL A 14 -9.12 0.80 -3.97
C VAL A 14 -8.61 0.40 -2.57
N PHE A 15 -8.80 1.24 -1.55
CA PHE A 15 -8.13 1.05 -0.27
C PHE A 15 -8.94 0.20 0.71
N GLY A 16 -8.42 -1.00 1.03
CA GLY A 16 -9.09 -2.00 1.87
C GLY A 16 -9.48 -1.48 3.26
N SER A 17 -8.74 -0.55 3.85
CA SER A 17 -9.19 0.00 5.13
C SER A 17 -10.44 0.88 4.99
N GLN A 18 -10.83 1.40 3.81
CA GLN A 18 -11.97 2.33 3.71
C GLN A 18 -13.29 1.57 3.84
N SER A 19 -13.24 0.26 3.57
CA SER A 19 -14.36 -0.65 3.69
C SER A 19 -14.46 -1.33 5.06
N ILE A 20 -13.49 -1.16 5.98
CA ILE A 20 -13.57 -1.77 7.30
C ILE A 20 -14.54 -1.00 8.21
N ARG A 21 -15.39 -1.75 8.92
CA ARG A 21 -16.21 -1.17 10.00
C ARG A 21 -15.35 -0.99 11.23
N THR A 22 -15.43 0.17 11.87
CA THR A 22 -14.63 0.57 13.05
C THR A 22 -14.77 -0.32 14.29
N ASN A 23 -15.69 -1.29 14.27
CA ASN A 23 -15.99 -2.18 15.41
C ASN A 23 -15.32 -3.58 15.30
N THR A 24 -14.33 -3.76 14.43
CA THR A 24 -13.57 -5.03 14.36
C THR A 24 -12.47 -5.09 15.42
N SER A 25 -12.25 -6.28 15.99
CA SER A 25 -11.15 -6.54 16.93
C SER A 25 -9.78 -6.52 16.26
N THR A 26 -9.70 -6.61 14.92
CA THR A 26 -8.44 -6.64 14.16
C THR A 26 -8.45 -5.72 12.94
N PRO A 27 -8.51 -4.40 13.16
CA PRO A 27 -8.73 -3.44 12.08
C PRO A 27 -7.60 -3.38 11.04
N TYR A 28 -6.34 -3.57 11.44
CA TYR A 28 -5.22 -3.56 10.51
C TYR A 28 -5.14 -4.85 9.69
N THR A 29 -5.33 -6.00 10.33
CA THR A 29 -5.37 -7.30 9.65
C THR A 29 -6.49 -7.34 8.62
N ASP A 30 -7.67 -6.83 8.97
CA ASP A 30 -8.84 -6.80 8.08
C ASP A 30 -8.60 -5.86 6.89
N ALA A 31 -8.05 -4.67 7.15
CA ALA A 31 -7.73 -3.67 6.13
C ALA A 31 -6.69 -4.15 5.09
N THR A 32 -5.71 -4.93 5.56
CA THR A 32 -4.56 -5.37 4.73
C THR A 32 -4.72 -6.80 4.20
N GLN A 33 -5.77 -7.51 4.62
CA GLN A 33 -5.96 -8.95 4.39
C GLN A 33 -4.72 -9.80 4.76
N CYS A 34 -3.88 -9.30 5.66
CA CYS A 34 -2.69 -10.00 6.12
C CYS A 34 -3.11 -11.17 7.01
N LYS A 35 -3.11 -12.40 6.49
CA LYS A 35 -3.39 -13.61 7.28
C LYS A 35 -2.53 -13.62 8.55
N LYS A 36 -3.15 -13.82 9.72
CA LYS A 36 -2.50 -13.99 11.05
C LYS A 36 -1.56 -15.21 11.16
N ALA A 37 -1.25 -15.88 10.05
CA ALA A 37 -0.55 -17.16 10.01
C ALA A 37 0.90 -17.09 10.55
N THR A 38 1.44 -15.90 10.79
CA THR A 38 2.79 -15.74 11.34
C THR A 38 2.73 -15.06 12.71
N ALA A 39 3.36 -15.65 13.72
CA ALA A 39 3.57 -15.04 15.05
C ALA A 39 4.32 -13.68 14.99
N HIS A 40 4.85 -13.32 13.82
CA HIS A 40 5.52 -12.08 13.55
C HIS A 40 4.58 -11.03 12.97
N VAL A 41 4.42 -9.91 13.68
CA VAL A 41 3.69 -8.73 13.22
C VAL A 41 4.50 -8.00 12.13
N LYS A 42 3.91 -7.83 10.95
CA LYS A 42 4.54 -7.11 9.82
C LYS A 42 4.41 -5.60 10.00
N ARG A 43 5.39 -4.85 9.50
CA ARG A 43 5.33 -3.38 9.46
C ARG A 43 4.13 -2.89 8.65
N PRO A 44 3.48 -1.78 9.03
CA PRO A 44 2.50 -1.10 8.18
C PRO A 44 3.17 -0.59 6.90
N MET A 45 2.42 -0.59 5.81
CA MET A 45 2.88 -0.05 4.52
C MET A 45 3.00 1.46 4.62
N ASN A 46 4.13 2.01 4.16
CA ASN A 46 4.26 3.45 3.93
C ASN A 46 3.62 3.84 2.58
N ALA A 47 3.54 5.15 2.30
CA ALA A 47 2.87 5.67 1.10
C ALA A 47 3.37 5.03 -0.20
N PHE A 48 4.69 4.93 -0.35
CA PHE A 48 5.30 4.27 -1.50
C PHE A 48 4.93 2.79 -1.61
N MET A 49 4.88 2.05 -0.49
CA MET A 49 4.51 0.64 -0.49
C MET A 49 3.04 0.44 -0.87
N VAL A 50 2.13 1.31 -0.40
CA VAL A 50 0.72 1.29 -0.78
C VAL A 50 0.56 1.52 -2.28
N TRP A 51 1.16 2.59 -2.81
CA TRP A 51 1.12 2.90 -4.24
C TRP A 51 1.78 1.83 -5.12
N SER A 52 3.01 1.43 -4.76
CA SER A 52 3.79 0.48 -5.57
C SER A 52 3.19 -0.91 -5.61
N GLN A 53 2.36 -1.31 -4.62
CA GLN A 53 1.65 -2.58 -4.66
C GLN A 53 0.63 -2.61 -5.82
N ILE A 54 -0.11 -1.52 -6.03
CA ILE A 54 -1.10 -1.39 -7.09
C ILE A 54 -0.40 -1.36 -8.45
N GLU A 55 0.60 -0.49 -8.59
CA GLU A 55 1.32 -0.32 -9.85
C GLU A 55 2.15 -1.54 -10.23
N ARG A 56 2.75 -2.24 -9.26
CA ARG A 56 3.44 -3.51 -9.53
C ARG A 56 2.49 -4.57 -10.07
N ARG A 57 1.26 -4.64 -9.54
CA ARG A 57 0.25 -5.59 -10.04
C ARG A 57 -0.07 -5.31 -11.51
N LYS A 58 -0.35 -4.05 -11.86
CA LYS A 58 -0.59 -3.63 -13.24
C LYS A 58 0.58 -4.00 -14.17
N ILE A 59 1.82 -3.74 -13.75
CA ILE A 59 3.01 -4.11 -14.54
C ILE A 59 3.16 -5.62 -14.67
N SER A 60 2.90 -6.38 -13.60
CA SER A 60 3.05 -7.85 -13.62
C SER A 60 1.97 -8.53 -14.48
N GLU A 61 0.79 -7.94 -14.60
CA GLU A 61 -0.27 -8.42 -15.51
C GLU A 61 0.12 -8.23 -16.98
N ILE A 62 0.81 -7.13 -17.31
CA ILE A 62 1.25 -6.82 -18.67
C ILE A 62 2.57 -7.51 -19.02
N GLN A 63 3.47 -7.65 -18.04
CA GLN A 63 4.83 -8.18 -18.20
C GLN A 63 5.14 -9.20 -17.09
N PRO A 64 4.56 -10.41 -17.15
CA PRO A 64 4.70 -11.42 -16.10
C PRO A 64 6.14 -11.91 -15.91
N ASP A 65 6.95 -11.89 -16.96
CA ASP A 65 8.36 -12.31 -16.93
C ASP A 65 9.30 -11.25 -16.37
N MET A 66 8.80 -10.03 -16.11
CA MET A 66 9.63 -8.95 -15.60
C MET A 66 10.06 -9.21 -14.16
N HIS A 67 11.36 -9.14 -13.92
CA HIS A 67 11.88 -9.36 -12.58
C HIS A 67 11.47 -8.23 -11.61
N ASN A 68 11.03 -8.60 -10.40
CA ASN A 68 10.53 -7.67 -9.38
C ASN A 68 11.52 -6.55 -9.02
N ALA A 69 12.83 -6.82 -9.05
CA ALA A 69 13.85 -5.80 -8.78
C ALA A 69 13.84 -4.70 -9.84
N GLU A 70 13.59 -5.04 -11.10
CA GLU A 70 13.49 -4.09 -12.21
C GLU A 70 12.21 -3.26 -12.11
N ILE A 71 11.07 -3.91 -11.81
CA ILE A 71 9.81 -3.22 -11.55
C ILE A 71 10.00 -2.21 -10.42
N SER A 72 10.61 -2.63 -9.30
CA SER A 72 10.83 -1.77 -8.14
C SER A 72 11.71 -0.55 -8.46
N LYS A 73 12.73 -0.71 -9.31
CA LYS A 73 13.57 0.42 -9.77
C LYS A 73 12.75 1.44 -10.57
N ARG A 74 11.90 0.98 -11.50
CA ARG A 74 11.04 1.84 -12.33
C ARG A 74 10.00 2.57 -11.48
N LEU A 75 9.34 1.85 -10.57
CA LEU A 75 8.37 2.43 -9.63
C LEU A 75 9.01 3.48 -8.73
N GLY A 76 10.22 3.23 -8.23
CA GLY A 76 10.95 4.22 -7.42
C GLY A 76 11.24 5.53 -8.17
N LYS A 77 11.50 5.47 -9.48
CA LYS A 77 11.65 6.67 -10.32
C LYS A 77 10.32 7.39 -10.52
N ARG A 78 9.27 6.65 -10.89
CA ARG A 78 7.93 7.20 -11.14
C ARG A 78 7.35 7.85 -9.88
N TRP A 79 7.49 7.25 -8.70
CA TRP A 79 7.04 7.85 -7.43
C TRP A 79 7.63 9.23 -7.15
N LYS A 80 8.92 9.42 -7.46
CA LYS A 80 9.59 10.72 -7.29
C LYS A 80 9.09 11.78 -8.28
N GLN A 81 8.58 11.34 -9.42
CA GLN A 81 8.05 12.20 -10.48
C GLN A 81 6.56 12.52 -10.31
N LEU A 82 5.85 11.80 -9.43
CA LEU A 82 4.46 12.14 -9.11
C LEU A 82 4.37 13.51 -8.43
N ASN A 83 3.27 14.20 -8.69
CA ASN A 83 2.95 15.44 -7.99
C ASN A 83 2.46 15.13 -6.56
N ASP A 84 2.40 16.15 -5.72
CA ASP A 84 1.92 15.99 -4.35
C ASP A 84 0.47 15.54 -4.30
N ASP A 85 -0.38 16.07 -5.18
CA ASP A 85 -1.79 15.68 -5.28
C ASP A 85 -1.96 14.19 -5.62
N ASP A 86 -1.13 13.66 -6.52
CA ASP A 86 -1.14 12.23 -6.87
C ASP A 86 -0.60 11.36 -5.73
N ARG A 87 0.31 11.89 -4.91
CA ARG A 87 0.88 11.17 -3.75
C ARG A 87 -0.06 11.20 -2.55
N GLN A 88 -0.83 12.27 -2.40
CA GLN A 88 -1.68 12.55 -1.24
C GLN A 88 -2.58 11.37 -0.82
N PRO A 89 -3.36 10.72 -1.71
CA PRO A 89 -4.22 9.61 -1.30
C PRO A 89 -3.44 8.43 -0.71
N PHE A 90 -2.21 8.19 -1.20
CA PHE A 90 -1.35 7.12 -0.68
C PHE A 90 -0.67 7.49 0.64
N ILE A 91 -0.42 8.79 0.87
CA ILE A 91 0.08 9.31 2.14
C ILE A 91 -0.98 9.14 3.22
N GLU A 92 -2.21 9.56 2.93
CA GLU A 92 -3.36 9.42 3.84
C GLU A 92 -3.63 7.95 4.15
N GLU A 93 -3.58 7.08 3.14
CA GLU A 93 -3.78 5.65 3.37
C GLU A 93 -2.67 5.03 4.23
N ALA A 94 -1.41 5.40 3.99
CA ALA A 94 -0.30 4.92 4.80
C ALA A 94 -0.42 5.36 6.26
N GLU A 95 -0.84 6.60 6.50
CA GLU A 95 -1.07 7.10 7.85
C GLU A 95 -2.21 6.35 8.52
N ARG A 96 -3.27 6.06 7.78
CA ARG A 96 -4.39 5.27 8.29
C ARG A 96 -3.98 3.85 8.65
N LEU A 97 -3.21 3.18 7.79
CA LEU A 97 -2.65 1.86 8.08
C LEU A 97 -1.73 1.90 9.31
N ARG A 98 -0.95 2.98 9.50
CA ARG A 98 -0.13 3.18 10.69
C ARG A 98 -0.99 3.26 11.96
N LEU A 99 -2.08 4.03 11.93
CA LEU A 99 -2.99 4.17 13.07
C LEU A 99 -3.70 2.86 13.40
N LEU A 100 -4.22 2.15 12.39
CA LEU A 100 -4.85 0.84 12.59
C LEU A 100 -3.85 -0.18 13.16
N HIS A 101 -2.62 -0.19 12.66
CA HIS A 101 -1.57 -1.06 13.16
C HIS A 101 -1.24 -0.74 14.62
N MET A 102 -1.16 0.53 14.99
CA MET A 102 -0.89 0.96 16.36
C MET A 102 -2.04 0.58 17.31
N GLN A 103 -3.29 0.64 16.83
CA GLN A 103 -4.46 0.20 17.59
C GLN A 103 -4.47 -1.32 17.81
N GLU A 104 -4.18 -2.11 16.77
CA GLU A 104 -4.18 -3.58 16.87
C GLU A 104 -2.94 -4.13 17.61
N TYR A 105 -1.81 -3.44 17.50
CA TYR A 105 -0.52 -3.84 18.08
C TYR A 105 0.13 -2.69 18.87
N PRO A 106 -0.43 -2.29 20.03
CA PRO A 106 0.08 -1.16 20.82
C PRO A 106 1.51 -1.36 21.34
N ASP A 107 1.90 -2.61 21.63
CA ASP A 107 3.24 -2.97 22.12
C ASP A 107 4.25 -3.25 20.98
N TYR A 108 3.87 -3.02 19.72
CA TYR A 108 4.74 -3.30 18.59
C TYR A 108 5.98 -2.39 18.61
N LYS A 109 7.15 -3.02 18.58
CA LYS A 109 8.44 -2.33 18.43
C LYS A 109 9.24 -2.97 17.31
N TYR A 110 9.71 -2.14 16.37
CA TYR A 110 10.56 -2.60 15.28
C TYR A 110 11.89 -3.16 15.83
N ARG A 111 12.14 -4.44 15.57
CA ARG A 111 13.36 -5.15 15.97
C ARG A 111 14.01 -5.78 14.73
N PRO A 112 14.93 -5.07 14.04
CA PRO A 112 15.61 -5.62 12.88
C PRO A 112 16.43 -6.84 13.27
N LYS A 113 16.25 -7.97 12.57
CA LYS A 113 17.12 -9.14 12.68
C LYS A 113 18.35 -8.91 11.78
N LYS A 114 19.56 -9.00 12.35
CA LYS A 114 20.79 -9.05 11.55
C LYS A 114 20.78 -10.34 10.74
N LYS A 115 21.09 -10.24 9.45
CA LYS A 115 21.34 -11.39 8.57
C LYS A 115 22.82 -11.69 8.53
#